data_AF-A0A7C9EKQ8-F1
#
_entry.id   AF-A0A7C9EKQ8-F1
#
_cell.length_a   1.000
_cell.length_b   1.000
_cell.length_c   1.000
_cell.angle_alpha   90.00
_cell.angle_beta   90.00
_cell.angle_gamma   90.00
#
_symmetry.space_group_name_H-M   'P 1'
#
loop_
_entity.id
_entity.type
_entity.pdbx_description
1 polymer ?
#
loop_
_entity_poly.entity_id
_entity_poly.type
_entity_poly.pdbx_seq_one_letter_code
_entity_poly.pdbx_strand_id
1 'polypeptide(L)'
;SVSGYADELLWAAAWMYKATNDQYYLHYLGQNGDSLGGTGWGITEFGWDVKYAGVQVLVSKFLMQGRAGAYASVFQRYQQKAEYFMCSCLGKGSRNVQKTPGGLIYRQRWNNLQFVTSASFLLTAYSDYLSSAGKSMKCYGSNVSPSELFSVAKSQIDYILGDNPRATSYMVGYGNNYPRQVHHRAASIVSYKVNPTFVTCRGGYATWYSRKASDPNLLTGAIVGGPDAYDNFADERDNYQQTEPATYNNAPFIGVVARMTGHSGYNQLIVDIPEVKPVTTKPTPAPQAKPTPAKPTHGSVSSSGPIVMQHKRTTSWVHEGRTYYRYSTTLTNKSTKTLKDLKLTINKLYGPIYGLTKFGNSYGFPSWIKSLPAGKSLEFVYIHPSTPARVSVSSYTLL
;
A
#
# COMPACT_ATOMS: atom_id res chain seq x y z
N SER A 1 17.19 2.95 18.15
CA SER A 1 15.90 2.52 18.69
C SER A 1 15.90 2.87 20.17
N VAL A 2 14.79 3.41 20.69
CA VAL A 2 14.62 3.76 22.11
C VAL A 2 14.07 2.56 22.89
N SER A 3 13.29 1.68 22.24
CA SER A 3 12.78 0.43 22.82
C SER A 3 13.84 -0.66 23.04
N GLY A 4 15.03 -0.50 22.46
CA GLY A 4 16.11 -1.49 22.49
C GLY A 4 16.32 -2.12 21.12
N TYR A 5 16.72 -3.39 21.06
CA TYR A 5 16.85 -4.13 19.79
C TYR A 5 16.03 -5.43 19.76
N ALA A 6 15.39 -5.77 20.89
CA ALA A 6 14.77 -7.07 21.12
C ALA A 6 13.57 -7.31 20.19
N ASP A 7 12.73 -6.30 20.00
CA ASP A 7 11.60 -6.38 19.08
C ASP A 7 12.04 -6.43 17.62
N GLU A 8 13.13 -5.74 17.25
CA GLU A 8 13.69 -5.80 15.90
C GLU A 8 14.25 -7.17 15.57
N LEU A 9 14.89 -7.86 16.52
CA LEU A 9 15.35 -9.25 16.32
C LEU A 9 14.18 -10.21 16.10
N LEU A 10 13.13 -10.10 16.92
CA LEU A 10 11.92 -10.91 16.72
C LEU A 10 11.21 -10.59 15.41
N TRP A 11 11.18 -9.30 15.01
CA TRP A 11 10.60 -8.85 13.74
C TRP A 11 11.36 -9.40 12.54
N ALA A 12 12.70 -9.33 12.57
CA ALA A 12 13.54 -9.92 11.54
C ALA A 12 13.32 -11.43 11.46
N ALA A 13 13.32 -12.15 12.59
CA ALA A 13 13.09 -13.59 12.62
C ALA A 13 11.72 -13.97 12.04
N ALA A 14 10.65 -13.24 12.37
CA ALA A 14 9.32 -13.48 11.81
C ALA A 14 9.27 -13.32 10.28
N TRP A 15 9.89 -12.27 9.74
CA TRP A 15 9.98 -12.09 8.30
C TRP A 15 10.87 -13.12 7.61
N MET A 16 12.00 -13.47 8.22
CA MET A 16 12.90 -14.48 7.68
C MET A 16 12.22 -15.86 7.65
N TYR A 17 11.50 -16.24 8.71
CA TYR A 17 10.71 -17.47 8.70
C TYR A 17 9.63 -17.44 7.60
N LYS A 18 8.92 -16.31 7.46
CA LYS A 18 7.92 -16.16 6.38
C LYS A 18 8.54 -16.33 5.00
N ALA A 19 9.71 -15.75 4.75
CA ALA A 19 10.33 -15.70 3.44
C ALA A 19 11.05 -17.01 3.06
N THR A 20 11.67 -17.68 4.02
CA THR A 20 12.57 -18.81 3.78
C THR A 20 12.00 -20.16 4.20
N ASN A 21 10.99 -20.17 5.07
CA ASN A 21 10.51 -21.37 5.77
C ASN A 21 11.60 -22.10 6.60
N ASP A 22 12.74 -21.46 6.86
CA ASP A 22 13.82 -22.02 7.66
C ASP A 22 13.40 -22.12 9.14
N GLN A 23 13.43 -23.34 9.66
CA GLN A 23 13.02 -23.66 11.02
C GLN A 23 13.88 -22.97 12.08
N TYR A 24 15.12 -22.59 11.76
CA TYR A 24 15.96 -21.79 12.65
C TYR A 24 15.22 -20.55 13.17
N TYR A 25 14.54 -19.81 12.28
CA TYR A 25 13.82 -18.61 12.65
C TYR A 25 12.52 -18.91 13.42
N LEU A 26 11.85 -20.04 13.14
CA LEU A 26 10.74 -20.51 13.96
C LEU A 26 11.21 -20.82 15.40
N HIS A 27 12.30 -21.58 15.54
CA HIS A 27 12.93 -21.88 16.83
C HIS A 27 13.30 -20.60 17.57
N TYR A 28 13.88 -19.62 16.87
CA TYR A 28 14.24 -18.33 17.45
C TYR A 28 13.03 -17.61 18.05
N LEU A 29 11.90 -17.53 17.32
CA LEU A 29 10.66 -16.91 17.80
C LEU A 29 10.07 -17.64 19.01
N GLY A 30 10.14 -18.97 19.00
CA GLY A 30 9.60 -19.82 20.05
C GLY A 30 10.42 -19.81 21.33
N GLN A 31 11.75 -19.83 21.23
CA GLN A 31 12.67 -19.90 22.37
C GLN A 31 12.94 -18.52 23.00
N ASN A 32 13.00 -17.47 22.18
CA ASN A 32 13.36 -16.13 22.65
C ASN A 32 12.15 -15.21 22.84
N GLY A 33 10.94 -15.65 22.50
CA GLY A 33 9.76 -14.78 22.52
C GLY A 33 9.42 -14.20 23.90
N ASP A 34 9.71 -14.93 24.98
CA ASP A 34 9.47 -14.46 26.34
C ASP A 34 10.59 -13.53 26.83
N SER A 35 11.85 -13.98 26.70
CA SER A 35 13.03 -13.21 27.14
C SER A 35 13.21 -11.90 26.39
N LEU A 36 12.78 -11.84 25.13
CA LEU A 36 12.79 -10.63 24.31
C LEU A 36 11.47 -9.85 24.37
N GLY A 37 10.52 -10.21 25.24
CA GLY A 37 9.30 -9.42 25.48
C GLY A 37 8.15 -9.63 24.49
N GLY A 38 8.36 -10.38 23.39
CA GLY A 38 7.36 -10.69 22.36
C GLY A 38 6.06 -11.30 22.87
N THR A 39 6.14 -12.20 23.86
CA THR A 39 4.97 -12.85 24.48
C THR A 39 4.53 -12.21 25.80
N GLY A 40 5.33 -11.31 26.36
CA GLY A 40 5.07 -10.67 27.65
C GLY A 40 4.31 -9.34 27.52
N TRP A 41 4.79 -8.46 26.63
CA TRP A 41 4.34 -7.07 26.59
C TRP A 41 3.02 -6.92 25.82
N GLY A 42 1.98 -6.47 26.52
CA GLY A 42 0.78 -5.93 25.90
C GLY A 42 1.06 -4.49 25.52
N ILE A 43 1.13 -4.22 24.21
CA ILE A 43 1.48 -2.90 23.68
C ILE A 43 0.30 -2.32 22.91
N THR A 44 0.20 -0.99 22.89
CA THR A 44 -0.86 -0.24 22.20
C THR A 44 -0.28 0.69 21.13
N GLU A 45 0.93 0.40 20.65
CA GLU A 45 1.61 1.16 19.61
C GLU A 45 2.37 0.22 18.65
N PHE A 46 2.49 0.67 17.42
CA PHE A 46 3.34 0.09 16.38
C PHE A 46 3.92 1.25 15.58
N GLY A 47 5.21 1.22 15.33
CA GLY A 47 5.88 2.32 14.63
C GLY A 47 7.31 1.99 14.23
N TRP A 48 8.03 3.02 13.78
CA TRP A 48 9.40 2.89 13.30
C TRP A 48 10.39 2.49 14.40
N ASP A 49 10.09 2.78 15.66
CA ASP A 49 10.88 2.35 16.83
C ASP A 49 10.42 0.96 17.27
N VAL A 50 9.16 0.80 17.70
CA VAL A 50 8.67 -0.43 18.34
C VAL A 50 7.93 -1.38 17.39
N LYS A 51 8.35 -2.66 17.33
CA LYS A 51 7.81 -3.71 16.44
C LYS A 51 6.96 -4.78 17.12
N TYR A 52 6.86 -4.81 18.45
CA TYR A 52 6.17 -5.88 19.17
C TYR A 52 4.77 -6.22 18.62
N ALA A 53 3.90 -5.23 18.43
CA ALA A 53 2.56 -5.46 17.87
C ALA A 53 2.61 -6.08 16.46
N GLY A 54 3.56 -5.65 15.62
CA GLY A 54 3.77 -6.23 14.29
C GLY A 54 4.22 -7.68 14.37
N VAL A 55 5.19 -8.00 15.22
CA VAL A 55 5.66 -9.39 15.46
C VAL A 55 4.50 -10.25 15.93
N GLN A 56 3.75 -9.80 16.93
CA GLN A 56 2.62 -10.52 17.52
C GLN A 56 1.56 -10.85 16.45
N VAL A 57 1.22 -9.88 15.60
CA VAL A 57 0.31 -10.08 14.45
C VAL A 57 0.86 -11.09 13.45
N LEU A 58 2.13 -10.98 13.06
CA LEU A 58 2.73 -11.87 12.07
C LEU A 58 2.89 -13.32 12.60
N VAL A 59 3.29 -13.49 13.86
CA VAL A 59 3.40 -14.81 14.50
C VAL A 59 2.03 -15.48 14.63
N SER A 60 0.98 -14.70 14.89
CA SER A 60 -0.41 -15.20 14.91
C SER A 60 -0.82 -15.81 13.57
N LYS A 61 -0.36 -15.26 12.44
CA LYS A 61 -0.56 -15.86 11.12
C LYS A 61 0.03 -17.27 11.07
N PHE A 62 1.27 -17.47 11.53
CA PHE A 62 1.91 -18.78 11.50
C PHE A 62 1.15 -19.80 12.36
N LEU A 63 0.63 -19.37 13.51
CA LEU A 63 -0.23 -20.19 14.35
C LEU A 63 -1.53 -20.58 13.63
N MET A 64 -2.22 -19.62 13.02
CA MET A 64 -3.46 -19.87 12.26
C MET A 64 -3.24 -20.75 11.03
N GLN A 65 -2.03 -20.72 10.44
CA GLN A 65 -1.61 -21.63 9.37
C GLN A 65 -1.30 -23.05 9.85
N GLY A 66 -1.31 -23.33 11.16
CA GLY A 66 -0.85 -24.61 11.71
C GLY A 66 0.67 -24.82 11.63
N ARG A 67 1.44 -23.74 11.41
CA ARG A 67 2.90 -23.77 11.19
C ARG A 67 3.73 -23.45 12.43
N ALA A 68 3.11 -23.49 13.61
CA ALA A 68 3.80 -23.20 14.88
C ALA A 68 4.59 -24.41 15.42
N GLY A 69 4.31 -25.63 14.94
CA GLY A 69 4.98 -26.85 15.39
C GLY A 69 4.93 -27.02 16.92
N ALA A 70 6.08 -27.39 17.52
CA ALA A 70 6.23 -27.52 18.96
C ALA A 70 6.06 -26.21 19.76
N TYR A 71 6.08 -25.04 19.11
CA TYR A 71 5.95 -23.73 19.75
C TYR A 71 4.52 -23.17 19.74
N ALA A 72 3.51 -24.00 19.44
CA ALA A 72 2.11 -23.58 19.39
C ALA A 72 1.66 -22.83 20.67
N SER A 73 2.07 -23.29 21.85
CA SER A 73 1.74 -22.64 23.13
C SER A 73 2.37 -21.24 23.26
N VAL A 74 3.61 -21.06 22.80
CA VAL A 74 4.29 -19.76 22.79
C VAL A 74 3.61 -18.82 21.78
N PHE A 75 3.27 -19.34 20.59
CA PHE A 75 2.63 -18.56 19.54
C PHE A 75 1.19 -18.15 19.91
N GLN A 76 0.49 -18.96 20.72
CA GLN A 76 -0.79 -18.55 21.33
C GLN A 76 -0.62 -17.33 22.23
N ARG A 77 0.49 -17.22 22.97
CA ARG A 77 0.78 -16.03 23.79
C ARG A 77 1.05 -14.80 22.91
N TYR A 78 1.76 -14.94 21.79
CA TYR A 78 1.86 -13.86 20.79
C TYR A 78 0.48 -13.44 20.28
N GLN A 79 -0.39 -14.40 19.96
CA GLN A 79 -1.76 -14.12 19.52
C GLN A 79 -2.57 -13.35 20.58
N GLN A 80 -2.46 -13.73 21.86
CA GLN A 80 -3.12 -12.98 22.94
C GLN A 80 -2.66 -11.51 22.98
N LYS A 81 -1.38 -11.22 22.70
CA LYS A 81 -0.88 -9.85 22.65
C LYS A 81 -1.28 -9.11 21.38
N ALA A 82 -1.37 -9.79 20.24
CA ALA A 82 -1.94 -9.23 19.03
C ALA A 82 -3.39 -8.80 19.27
N GLU A 83 -4.21 -9.67 19.86
CA GLU A 83 -5.62 -9.40 20.16
C GLU A 83 -5.77 -8.30 21.23
N TYR A 84 -4.85 -8.23 22.20
CA TYR A 84 -4.79 -7.08 23.12
C TYR A 84 -4.64 -5.74 22.39
N PHE A 85 -3.71 -5.66 21.42
CA PHE A 85 -3.54 -4.46 20.59
C PHE A 85 -4.82 -4.13 19.80
N MET A 86 -5.42 -5.13 19.14
CA MET A 86 -6.65 -4.95 18.36
C MET A 86 -7.81 -4.45 19.23
N CYS A 87 -8.02 -5.07 20.40
CA CYS A 87 -9.06 -4.67 21.34
C CYS A 87 -8.84 -3.26 21.87
N SER A 88 -7.59 -2.86 22.13
CA SER A 88 -7.23 -1.50 22.52
C SER A 88 -7.65 -0.47 21.47
N CYS A 89 -7.38 -0.73 20.17
CA CYS A 89 -7.80 0.14 19.06
C CYS A 89 -9.32 0.27 18.92
N LEU A 90 -10.06 -0.79 19.27
CA LEU A 90 -11.52 -0.83 19.25
C LEU A 90 -12.16 -0.14 20.45
N GLY A 91 -11.39 0.21 21.50
CA GLY A 91 -11.97 0.69 22.76
C GLY A 91 -12.58 -0.43 23.61
N LYS A 92 -12.23 -1.69 23.34
CA LYS A 92 -12.78 -2.91 23.97
C LYS A 92 -11.72 -3.70 24.76
N GLY A 93 -10.56 -3.09 25.03
CA GLY A 93 -9.48 -3.65 25.85
C GLY A 93 -9.53 -3.18 27.30
N SER A 94 -8.65 -3.75 28.13
CA SER A 94 -8.45 -3.29 29.52
C SER A 94 -7.71 -1.95 29.60
N ARG A 95 -6.91 -1.63 28.57
CA ARG A 95 -6.31 -0.32 28.33
C ARG A 95 -6.51 -0.01 26.85
N ASN A 96 -7.13 1.12 26.56
CA ASN A 96 -7.48 1.52 25.20
C ASN A 96 -6.58 2.67 24.73
N VAL A 97 -6.32 2.73 23.43
CA VAL A 97 -5.74 3.93 22.82
C VAL A 97 -6.72 5.09 22.97
N GLN A 98 -6.19 6.29 23.18
CA GLN A 98 -7.02 7.48 23.19
C GLN A 98 -7.55 7.75 21.78
N LYS A 99 -8.73 8.37 21.69
CA LYS A 99 -9.27 8.89 20.45
C LYS A 99 -9.60 10.36 20.61
N THR A 100 -9.43 11.13 19.54
CA THR A 100 -9.92 12.51 19.47
C THR A 100 -11.47 12.52 19.47
N PRO A 101 -12.12 13.66 19.75
CA PRO A 101 -13.57 13.81 19.56
C PRO A 101 -14.07 13.37 18.17
N GLY A 102 -13.28 13.62 17.11
CA GLY A 102 -13.54 13.19 15.74
C GLY A 102 -13.25 11.70 15.45
N GLY A 103 -12.81 10.92 16.45
CA GLY A 103 -12.63 9.48 16.33
C GLY A 103 -11.27 9.01 15.81
N LEU A 104 -10.30 9.90 15.65
CA LEU A 104 -8.93 9.56 15.26
C LEU A 104 -8.18 8.93 16.43
N ILE A 105 -7.47 7.83 16.21
CA ILE A 105 -6.53 7.28 17.19
C ILE A 105 -5.48 8.34 17.53
N TYR A 106 -5.30 8.62 18.81
CA TYR A 106 -4.38 9.64 19.29
C TYR A 106 -3.40 9.04 20.30
N ARG A 107 -2.11 9.12 20.00
CA ARG A 107 -1.03 8.59 20.82
C ARG A 107 -0.18 9.70 21.42
N GLN A 108 0.22 10.67 20.60
CA GLN A 108 1.12 11.75 21.01
C GLN A 108 1.00 12.96 20.08
N ARG A 109 1.55 14.10 20.53
CA ARG A 109 1.51 15.37 19.81
C ARG A 109 2.34 15.36 18.52
N TRP A 110 3.54 14.77 18.57
CA TRP A 110 4.45 14.80 17.44
C TRP A 110 4.14 13.68 16.45
N ASN A 111 3.76 14.06 15.23
CA ASN A 111 3.55 13.17 14.10
C ASN A 111 2.63 11.98 14.45
N ASN A 112 1.42 12.27 14.93
CA ASN A 112 0.48 11.27 15.40
C ASN A 112 0.03 10.29 14.30
N LEU A 113 -0.08 10.74 13.05
CA LEU A 113 -0.55 9.90 11.95
C LEU A 113 0.35 8.69 11.65
N GLN A 114 1.59 8.66 12.12
CA GLN A 114 2.41 7.43 12.08
C GLN A 114 1.75 6.26 12.83
N PHE A 115 1.15 6.54 14.01
CA PHE A 115 0.52 5.52 14.83
C PHE A 115 -0.84 5.13 14.29
N VAL A 116 -1.55 6.10 13.71
CA VAL A 116 -2.83 5.87 13.05
C VAL A 116 -2.67 4.92 11.87
N THR A 117 -1.77 5.26 10.93
CA THR A 117 -1.53 4.45 9.73
C THR A 117 -0.98 3.07 10.08
N SER A 118 -0.07 2.98 11.05
CA SER A 118 0.48 1.72 11.56
C SER A 118 -0.57 0.84 12.23
N ALA A 119 -1.43 1.40 13.07
CA ALA A 119 -2.54 0.68 13.69
C ALA A 119 -3.54 0.20 12.63
N SER A 120 -3.93 1.06 11.69
CA SER A 120 -4.82 0.68 10.57
C SER A 120 -4.24 -0.45 9.73
N PHE A 121 -2.93 -0.47 9.50
CA PHE A 121 -2.26 -1.57 8.81
C PHE A 121 -2.38 -2.89 9.57
N LEU A 122 -2.11 -2.89 10.87
CA LEU A 122 -2.22 -4.11 11.69
C LEU A 122 -3.68 -4.59 11.81
N LEU A 123 -4.64 -3.68 12.02
CA LEU A 123 -6.07 -3.99 12.06
C LEU A 123 -6.52 -4.64 10.74
N THR A 124 -6.06 -4.10 9.61
CA THR A 124 -6.36 -4.61 8.27
C THR A 124 -5.76 -6.01 8.07
N ALA A 125 -4.46 -6.18 8.37
CA ALA A 125 -3.78 -7.46 8.22
C ALA A 125 -4.42 -8.55 9.10
N TYR A 126 -4.71 -8.23 10.36
CA TYR A 126 -5.28 -9.20 11.30
C TYR A 126 -6.73 -9.54 10.97
N SER A 127 -7.52 -8.58 10.48
CA SER A 127 -8.84 -8.84 9.91
C SER A 127 -8.78 -9.88 8.79
N ASP A 128 -7.83 -9.74 7.86
CA ASP A 128 -7.70 -10.71 6.77
C ASP A 128 -7.21 -12.09 7.27
N TYR A 129 -6.36 -12.13 8.30
CA TYR A 129 -5.92 -13.39 8.92
C TYR A 129 -7.09 -14.14 9.55
N LEU A 130 -7.92 -13.44 10.34
CA LEU A 130 -9.12 -14.01 10.95
C LEU A 130 -10.13 -14.45 9.90
N SER A 131 -10.37 -13.63 8.88
CA SER A 131 -11.26 -13.97 7.75
C SER A 131 -10.80 -15.24 7.05
N SER A 132 -9.51 -15.34 6.75
CA SER A 132 -8.91 -16.50 6.09
C SER A 132 -8.95 -17.76 6.97
N ALA A 133 -8.89 -17.59 8.30
CA ALA A 133 -8.99 -18.68 9.26
C ALA A 133 -10.44 -19.11 9.55
N GLY A 134 -11.44 -18.35 9.08
CA GLY A 134 -12.84 -18.53 9.48
C GLY A 134 -13.06 -18.27 10.98
N LYS A 135 -12.28 -17.37 11.58
CA LYS A 135 -12.28 -17.07 13.02
C LYS A 135 -12.78 -15.65 13.30
N SER A 136 -13.20 -15.46 14.55
CA SER A 136 -13.41 -14.17 15.19
C SER A 136 -12.51 -14.09 16.42
N MET A 137 -12.26 -12.89 16.92
CA MET A 137 -11.53 -12.70 18.18
C MET A 137 -12.48 -12.25 19.29
N LYS A 138 -12.02 -12.33 20.54
CA LYS A 138 -12.81 -11.93 21.71
C LYS A 138 -12.12 -10.78 22.44
N CYS A 139 -12.84 -9.68 22.59
CA CYS A 139 -12.45 -8.57 23.46
C CYS A 139 -13.24 -8.60 24.77
N TYR A 140 -12.95 -7.68 25.70
CA TYR A 140 -13.70 -7.59 26.95
C TYR A 140 -15.19 -7.37 26.65
N GLY A 141 -16.03 -8.34 27.02
CA GLY A 141 -17.48 -8.27 26.89
C GLY A 141 -18.08 -8.46 25.48
N SER A 142 -17.29 -8.65 24.42
CA SER A 142 -17.87 -8.88 23.07
C SER A 142 -16.97 -9.68 22.12
N ASN A 143 -17.60 -10.47 21.26
CA ASN A 143 -16.96 -11.06 20.08
C ASN A 143 -16.81 -9.98 19.02
N VAL A 144 -15.65 -9.94 18.36
CA VAL A 144 -15.33 -8.99 17.31
C VAL A 144 -15.10 -9.76 16.01
N SER A 145 -15.87 -9.40 14.99
CA SER A 145 -15.74 -9.98 13.66
C SER A 145 -14.54 -9.39 12.91
N PRO A 146 -14.03 -10.10 11.88
CA PRO A 146 -13.05 -9.52 10.98
C PRO A 146 -13.52 -8.22 10.31
N SER A 147 -14.80 -8.14 9.94
CA SER A 147 -15.37 -6.96 9.29
C SER A 147 -15.40 -5.73 10.22
N GLU A 148 -15.62 -5.93 11.52
CA GLU A 148 -15.58 -4.86 12.51
C GLU A 148 -14.15 -4.28 12.64
N LEU A 149 -13.13 -5.14 12.69
CA LEU A 149 -11.72 -4.71 12.69
C LEU A 149 -11.36 -3.88 11.45
N PHE A 150 -11.76 -4.36 10.26
CA PHE A 150 -11.50 -3.66 9.02
C PHE A 150 -12.26 -2.33 8.92
N SER A 151 -13.48 -2.27 9.46
CA SER A 151 -14.26 -1.03 9.53
C SER A 151 -13.55 0.06 10.33
N VAL A 152 -12.93 -0.30 11.46
CA VAL A 152 -12.12 0.66 12.23
C VAL A 152 -10.86 1.07 11.47
N ALA A 153 -10.17 0.15 10.80
CA ALA A 153 -9.04 0.54 9.94
C ALA A 153 -9.49 1.52 8.84
N LYS A 154 -10.66 1.27 8.23
CA LYS A 154 -11.24 2.13 7.20
C LYS A 154 -11.56 3.53 7.72
N SER A 155 -12.21 3.65 8.88
CA SER A 155 -12.55 4.97 9.43
C SER A 155 -11.30 5.83 9.68
N GLN A 156 -10.18 5.23 10.08
CA GLN A 156 -8.92 5.96 10.23
C GLN A 156 -8.35 6.45 8.90
N ILE A 157 -8.47 5.65 7.82
CA ILE A 157 -8.04 6.07 6.48
C ILE A 157 -8.96 7.16 5.93
N ASP A 158 -10.28 7.00 6.10
CA ASP A 158 -11.26 8.02 5.70
C ASP A 158 -10.99 9.33 6.43
N TYR A 159 -10.70 9.29 7.74
CA TYR A 159 -10.30 10.46 8.52
C TYR A 159 -9.06 11.14 7.93
N ILE A 160 -7.99 10.38 7.63
CA ILE A 160 -6.77 10.93 6.99
C ILE A 160 -7.10 11.58 5.64
N LEU A 161 -8.05 11.03 4.89
CA LEU A 161 -8.40 11.49 3.56
C LEU A 161 -9.45 12.62 3.53
N GLY A 162 -10.08 12.95 4.66
CA GLY A 162 -10.93 14.13 4.79
C GLY A 162 -12.22 13.95 5.57
N ASP A 163 -12.57 12.73 5.99
CA ASP A 163 -13.75 12.45 6.83
C ASP A 163 -13.46 12.75 8.31
N ASN A 164 -13.31 14.04 8.60
CA ASN A 164 -12.98 14.56 9.92
C ASN A 164 -13.69 15.90 10.16
N PRO A 165 -13.75 16.39 11.42
CA PRO A 165 -14.47 17.63 11.75
C PRO A 165 -14.03 18.87 10.97
N ARG A 166 -12.83 18.85 10.38
CA ARG A 166 -12.27 19.96 9.59
C ARG A 166 -12.45 19.79 8.08
N ALA A 167 -13.06 18.70 7.61
CA ALA A 167 -13.15 18.34 6.19
C ALA A 167 -11.82 18.54 5.43
N THR A 168 -10.70 18.18 6.07
CA THR A 168 -9.34 18.43 5.58
C THR A 168 -8.63 17.10 5.33
N SER A 169 -8.14 16.87 4.12
CA SER A 169 -7.24 15.74 3.88
C SER A 169 -5.87 16.04 4.48
N TYR A 170 -5.35 15.13 5.29
CA TYR A 170 -3.97 15.18 5.79
C TYR A 170 -2.97 14.55 4.81
N MET A 171 -3.41 14.17 3.62
CA MET A 171 -2.55 13.78 2.50
C MET A 171 -2.42 14.94 1.52
N VAL A 172 -1.19 15.42 1.35
CA VAL A 172 -0.86 16.55 0.47
C VAL A 172 -1.27 16.24 -0.97
N GLY A 173 -2.05 17.13 -1.59
CA GLY A 173 -2.49 16.97 -2.98
C GLY A 173 -3.71 16.07 -3.18
N TYR A 174 -4.32 15.55 -2.10
CA TYR A 174 -5.55 14.76 -2.18
C TYR A 174 -6.78 15.56 -1.72
N GLY A 175 -7.89 15.44 -2.46
CA GLY A 175 -9.12 16.18 -2.17
C GLY A 175 -9.02 17.69 -2.46
N ASN A 176 -10.03 18.44 -2.04
CA ASN A 176 -10.13 19.88 -2.31
C ASN A 176 -9.45 20.74 -1.23
N ASN A 177 -9.26 20.19 -0.02
CA ASN A 177 -8.69 20.88 1.13
C ASN A 177 -7.59 20.01 1.76
N TYR A 178 -6.34 20.50 1.77
CA TYR A 178 -5.17 19.78 2.26
C TYR A 178 -4.03 20.75 2.65
N PRO A 179 -3.07 20.33 3.51
CA PRO A 179 -1.92 21.13 3.93
C PRO A 179 -1.11 21.70 2.77
N ARG A 180 -0.77 22.99 2.86
CA ARG A 180 -0.01 23.76 1.88
C ARG A 180 1.32 24.26 2.43
N GLN A 181 1.56 24.19 3.74
CA GLN A 181 2.79 24.65 4.39
C GLN A 181 3.43 23.49 5.15
N VAL A 182 3.85 22.48 4.41
CA VAL A 182 4.42 21.24 4.94
C VAL A 182 5.84 21.50 5.44
N HIS A 183 6.22 20.89 6.57
CA HIS A 183 7.59 20.96 7.10
C HIS A 183 8.57 20.15 6.23
N HIS A 184 8.80 20.57 4.98
CA HIS A 184 9.64 19.85 4.04
C HIS A 184 10.47 20.80 3.17
N ARG A 185 11.79 20.76 3.33
CA ARG A 185 12.74 21.71 2.70
C ARG A 185 12.62 21.79 1.18
N ALA A 186 12.56 20.64 0.50
CA ALA A 186 12.45 20.62 -0.95
C ALA A 186 11.02 20.95 -1.45
N ALA A 187 10.01 20.93 -0.57
CA ALA A 187 8.67 21.41 -0.91
C ALA A 187 8.63 22.94 -0.79
N SER A 188 9.17 23.47 0.31
CA SER A 188 9.10 24.88 0.69
C SER A 188 10.04 25.81 -0.06
N ILE A 189 11.20 25.33 -0.50
CA ILE A 189 12.18 26.11 -1.27
C ILE A 189 11.87 25.99 -2.76
N VAL A 190 11.82 27.09 -3.50
CA VAL A 190 11.60 27.05 -4.97
C VAL A 190 12.59 26.11 -5.66
N SER A 191 12.10 25.39 -6.68
CA SER A 191 12.93 24.48 -7.45
C SER A 191 14.15 25.19 -8.06
N TYR A 192 15.29 24.50 -8.09
CA TYR A 192 16.49 24.94 -8.82
C TYR A 192 16.20 25.31 -10.28
N LYS A 193 15.23 24.65 -10.92
CA LYS A 193 14.80 24.95 -12.29
C LYS A 193 14.13 26.32 -12.44
N VAL A 194 13.56 26.84 -11.35
CA VAL A 194 12.89 28.15 -11.31
C VAL A 194 13.88 29.22 -10.86
N ASN A 195 14.67 28.93 -9.83
CA ASN A 195 15.72 29.82 -9.36
C ASN A 195 16.97 29.00 -8.97
N PRO A 196 18.08 29.09 -9.73
CA PRO A 196 19.30 28.33 -9.45
C PRO A 196 20.16 28.93 -8.33
N THR A 197 19.74 30.04 -7.72
CA THR A 197 20.46 30.68 -6.62
C THR A 197 20.64 29.71 -5.46
N PHE A 198 21.88 29.58 -4.98
CA PHE A 198 22.19 28.71 -3.86
C PHE A 198 21.49 29.18 -2.58
N VAL A 199 20.79 28.26 -1.91
CA VAL A 199 20.15 28.49 -0.62
C VAL A 199 20.98 27.81 0.47
N THR A 200 21.70 28.62 1.27
CA THR A 200 22.43 28.12 2.45
C THR A 200 21.45 27.61 3.52
N CYS A 201 21.92 26.83 4.49
CA CYS A 201 21.07 26.40 5.62
C CYS A 201 20.45 27.60 6.36
N ARG A 202 21.25 28.61 6.72
CA ARG A 202 20.76 29.82 7.41
C ARG A 202 19.82 30.65 6.52
N GLY A 203 20.11 30.76 5.23
CA GLY A 203 19.22 31.42 4.25
C GLY A 203 17.89 30.67 4.10
N GLY A 204 17.93 29.33 4.14
CA GLY A 204 16.76 28.46 4.22
C GLY A 204 15.83 28.84 5.38
N TYR A 205 16.40 28.96 6.58
CA TYR A 205 15.66 29.39 7.76
C TYR A 205 15.14 30.83 7.65
N ALA A 206 15.99 31.77 7.22
CA ALA A 206 15.63 33.19 7.16
C ALA A 206 14.54 33.50 6.12
N THR A 207 14.53 32.77 4.99
CA THR A 207 13.67 33.10 3.84
C THR A 207 12.49 32.13 3.67
N TRP A 208 12.68 30.83 3.94
CA TRP A 208 11.73 29.80 3.52
C TRP A 208 11.01 29.14 4.69
N TYR A 209 11.67 28.98 5.84
CA TYR A 209 11.08 28.27 6.98
C TYR A 209 9.82 28.97 7.52
N SER A 210 9.92 30.27 7.83
CA SER A 210 8.83 31.08 8.42
C SER A 210 7.86 31.69 7.38
N ARG A 211 8.09 31.45 6.09
CA ARG A 211 7.30 32.06 5.01
C ARG A 211 5.85 31.56 5.05
N LYS A 212 4.86 32.45 5.23
CA LYS A 212 3.44 32.05 5.33
C LYS A 212 2.74 31.69 4.00
N ALA A 213 3.47 31.76 2.89
CA ALA A 213 2.94 31.33 1.59
C ALA A 213 3.00 29.80 1.47
N SER A 214 2.10 29.25 0.64
CA SER A 214 2.10 27.84 0.24
C SER A 214 3.47 27.40 -0.30
N ASP A 215 3.78 26.12 -0.09
CA ASP A 215 4.97 25.49 -0.63
C ASP A 215 4.97 25.56 -2.17
N PRO A 216 6.05 26.06 -2.80
CA PRO A 216 6.15 26.20 -4.24
C PRO A 216 6.19 24.86 -4.98
N ASN A 217 6.60 23.77 -4.32
CA ASN A 217 6.58 22.43 -4.89
C ASN A 217 5.63 21.54 -4.09
N LEU A 218 4.57 21.06 -4.75
CA LEU A 218 3.59 20.18 -4.12
C LEU A 218 4.22 18.82 -3.79
N LEU A 219 4.25 18.46 -2.51
CA LEU A 219 4.74 17.16 -2.04
C LEU A 219 3.63 16.10 -2.12
N THR A 220 3.15 15.83 -3.34
CA THR A 220 1.98 14.99 -3.59
C THR A 220 2.07 13.62 -2.91
N GLY A 221 1.01 13.25 -2.19
CA GLY A 221 0.87 11.96 -1.51
C GLY A 221 1.49 11.90 -0.11
N ALA A 222 2.26 12.92 0.32
CA ALA A 222 2.82 12.94 1.66
C ALA A 222 1.72 13.06 2.72
N ILE A 223 1.79 12.20 3.75
CA ILE A 223 0.92 12.27 4.92
C ILE A 223 1.67 13.04 6.01
N VAL A 224 1.11 14.17 6.44
CA VAL A 224 1.69 15.01 7.49
C VAL A 224 1.50 14.39 8.88
N GLY A 225 1.91 15.10 9.93
CA GLY A 225 1.77 14.67 11.32
C GLY A 225 0.33 14.58 11.83
N GLY A 226 -0.57 15.37 11.24
CA GLY A 226 -1.99 15.39 11.53
C GLY A 226 -2.39 16.28 12.72
N PRO A 227 -3.66 16.22 13.15
CA PRO A 227 -4.20 17.13 14.15
C PRO A 227 -3.74 16.80 15.57
N ASP A 228 -4.04 17.71 16.50
CA ASP A 228 -3.88 17.49 17.93
C ASP A 228 -5.00 16.60 18.53
N ALA A 229 -4.99 16.46 19.86
CA ALA A 229 -5.94 15.63 20.60
C ALA A 229 -7.41 16.07 20.48
N TYR A 230 -7.66 17.27 19.97
CA TYR A 230 -8.98 17.90 19.84
C TYR A 230 -9.35 18.15 18.38
N ASP A 231 -8.73 17.42 17.45
CA ASP A 231 -8.95 17.52 16.01
C ASP A 231 -8.50 18.87 15.41
N ASN A 232 -7.75 19.70 16.13
CA ASN A 232 -7.25 20.97 15.60
C ASN A 232 -5.96 20.78 14.82
N PHE A 233 -5.84 21.49 13.69
CA PHE A 233 -4.67 21.45 12.83
C PHE A 233 -4.31 22.87 12.37
N ALA A 234 -3.05 23.26 12.60
CA ALA A 234 -2.47 24.49 12.09
C ALA A 234 -1.50 24.15 10.95
N ASP A 235 -1.88 24.53 9.72
CA ASP A 235 -1.08 24.35 8.51
C ASP A 235 0.04 25.40 8.46
N GLU A 236 1.02 25.21 9.32
CA GLU A 236 2.17 26.09 9.48
C GLU A 236 3.46 25.29 9.40
N ARG A 237 4.40 25.75 8.57
CA ARG A 237 5.64 25.02 8.29
C ARG A 237 6.52 24.87 9.52
N ASP A 238 6.47 25.82 10.44
CA ASP A 238 7.17 25.80 11.72
C ASP A 238 6.44 24.97 12.79
N ASN A 239 5.20 24.56 12.55
CA ASN A 239 4.49 23.55 13.33
C ASN A 239 4.89 22.13 12.90
N TYR A 240 6.18 21.83 13.05
CA TYR A 240 6.77 20.53 12.70
C TYR A 240 6.13 19.34 13.44
N GLN A 241 5.34 19.56 14.49
CA GLN A 241 4.63 18.45 15.14
C GLN A 241 3.47 17.93 14.28
N GLN A 242 2.74 18.84 13.63
CA GLN A 242 1.56 18.53 12.83
C GLN A 242 1.86 18.50 11.33
N THR A 243 2.79 19.32 10.84
CA THR A 243 3.07 19.45 9.40
C THR A 243 4.26 18.63 8.90
N GLU A 244 4.91 17.82 9.76
CA GLU A 244 6.01 16.91 9.37
C GLU A 244 5.49 15.75 8.53
N PRO A 245 5.93 15.61 7.26
CA PRO A 245 5.74 14.39 6.51
C PRO A 245 6.87 13.40 6.83
N ALA A 246 6.55 12.12 6.97
CA ALA A 246 7.56 11.09 7.16
C ALA A 246 7.28 9.83 6.35
N THR A 247 8.34 9.14 5.94
CA THR A 247 8.22 7.86 5.20
C THR A 247 7.44 6.82 5.98
N TYR A 248 7.59 6.80 7.31
CA TYR A 248 6.88 5.88 8.20
C TYR A 248 5.40 6.27 8.45
N ASN A 249 4.94 7.45 8.03
CA ASN A 249 3.50 7.76 7.95
C ASN A 249 2.89 7.09 6.72
N ASN A 250 3.60 7.18 5.59
CA ASN A 250 3.14 6.68 4.31
C ASN A 250 3.27 5.16 4.17
N ALA A 251 4.32 4.55 4.72
CA ALA A 251 4.62 3.13 4.47
C ALA A 251 3.49 2.17 4.89
N PRO A 252 2.89 2.28 6.10
CA PRO A 252 1.77 1.42 6.48
C PRO A 252 0.47 1.77 5.72
N PHE A 253 0.25 3.07 5.47
CA PHE A 253 -0.92 3.58 4.74
C PHE A 253 -1.08 2.91 3.38
N ILE A 254 0.03 2.78 2.62
CA ILE A 254 0.03 2.16 1.29
C ILE A 254 -0.53 0.74 1.34
N GLY A 255 -0.17 -0.06 2.34
CA GLY A 255 -0.68 -1.42 2.50
C GLY A 255 -2.20 -1.46 2.73
N VAL A 256 -2.73 -0.52 3.51
CA VAL A 256 -4.16 -0.44 3.80
C VAL A 256 -4.95 -0.05 2.56
N VAL A 257 -4.53 0.99 1.83
CA VAL A 257 -5.24 1.41 0.61
C VAL A 257 -5.10 0.39 -0.53
N ALA A 258 -3.98 -0.33 -0.61
CA ALA A 258 -3.84 -1.47 -1.51
C ALA A 258 -4.87 -2.56 -1.19
N ARG A 259 -5.13 -2.83 0.10
CA ARG A 259 -6.17 -3.76 0.52
C ARG A 259 -7.60 -3.26 0.25
N MET A 260 -7.85 -1.96 0.39
CA MET A 260 -9.17 -1.36 0.10
C MET A 260 -9.50 -1.31 -1.40
N THR A 261 -8.49 -1.16 -2.25
CA THR A 261 -8.64 -1.14 -3.71
C THR A 261 -8.52 -2.54 -4.33
N GLY A 262 -7.97 -3.50 -3.58
CA GLY A 262 -7.93 -4.91 -3.92
C GLY A 262 -9.29 -5.61 -3.73
N HIS A 263 -9.48 -6.74 -4.41
CA HIS A 263 -10.71 -7.53 -4.27
C HIS A 263 -10.68 -8.34 -2.97
N SER A 264 -11.77 -8.34 -2.21
CA SER A 264 -11.99 -9.26 -1.09
C SER A 264 -12.02 -10.71 -1.60
N GLY A 265 -11.23 -11.61 -0.98
CA GLY A 265 -11.21 -13.05 -1.34
C GLY A 265 -9.83 -13.71 -1.42
N TYR A 266 -8.72 -12.96 -1.30
CA TYR A 266 -7.39 -13.55 -1.21
C TYR A 266 -7.16 -14.15 0.18
N ASN A 267 -6.99 -15.46 0.26
CA ASN A 267 -6.69 -16.17 1.48
C ASN A 267 -5.25 -15.84 1.93
N GLN A 268 -5.13 -15.05 3.01
CA GLN A 268 -3.85 -14.63 3.58
C GLN A 268 -3.11 -15.75 4.31
N LEU A 269 -3.72 -16.92 4.50
CA LEU A 269 -3.08 -18.09 5.08
C LEU A 269 -2.44 -19.00 4.03
N ILE A 270 -2.60 -18.71 2.73
CA ILE A 270 -1.82 -19.41 1.70
C ILE A 270 -0.33 -19.17 1.96
N VAL A 271 0.45 -20.25 1.92
CA VAL A 271 1.90 -20.20 2.07
C VAL A 271 2.48 -19.84 0.71
N ASP A 272 2.86 -18.58 0.51
CA ASP A 272 3.73 -18.19 -0.59
C ASP A 272 5.14 -18.70 -0.27
N ILE A 273 5.47 -19.93 -0.67
CA ILE A 273 6.85 -20.39 -0.69
C ILE A 273 7.42 -19.90 -2.02
N PRO A 274 8.35 -18.92 -2.06
CA PRO A 274 9.16 -18.75 -3.25
C PRO A 274 9.95 -20.05 -3.39
N GLU A 275 9.80 -20.73 -4.53
CA GLU A 275 10.63 -21.88 -4.87
C GLU A 275 12.10 -21.40 -4.85
N VAL A 276 12.82 -21.61 -3.74
CA VAL A 276 14.24 -21.31 -3.65
C VAL A 276 14.92 -22.35 -4.52
N LYS A 277 15.12 -22.02 -5.79
CA LYS A 277 15.96 -22.83 -6.67
C LYS A 277 17.33 -22.90 -6.02
N PRO A 278 17.84 -24.08 -5.63
CA PRO A 278 19.20 -24.18 -5.15
C PRO A 278 20.12 -23.67 -6.25
N VAL A 279 20.95 -22.68 -5.93
CA VAL A 279 22.02 -22.22 -6.82
C VAL A 279 23.03 -23.36 -6.91
N THR A 280 22.76 -24.29 -7.82
CA THR A 280 23.75 -25.25 -8.27
C THR A 280 24.65 -24.52 -9.25
N THR A 281 25.86 -24.19 -8.80
CA THR A 281 26.95 -23.76 -9.69
C THR A 281 27.31 -24.94 -10.60
N LYS A 282 26.60 -25.08 -11.73
CA LYS A 282 26.99 -26.00 -12.79
C LYS A 282 28.01 -25.32 -13.72
N PRO A 283 29.11 -26.00 -14.11
CA PRO A 283 30.10 -25.45 -15.02
C PRO A 283 29.49 -25.16 -16.39
N THR A 284 29.92 -24.06 -17.01
CA THR A 284 29.50 -23.60 -18.34
C THR A 284 29.70 -24.69 -19.40
N PRO A 285 28.64 -25.18 -20.07
CA PRO A 285 28.78 -26.00 -21.27
C PRO A 285 28.92 -25.12 -22.51
N ALA A 286 29.80 -25.54 -23.42
CA ALA A 286 30.03 -24.95 -24.74
C ALA A 286 28.76 -24.91 -25.61
N PRO A 287 28.71 -24.04 -26.64
CA PRO A 287 27.47 -23.73 -27.36
C PRO A 287 27.05 -24.87 -28.29
N GLN A 288 25.80 -25.33 -28.16
CA GLN A 288 25.15 -26.17 -29.17
C GLN A 288 23.84 -25.56 -29.66
N ALA A 289 23.55 -25.87 -30.93
CA ALA A 289 22.65 -25.18 -31.83
C ALA A 289 21.17 -25.13 -31.40
N LYS A 290 20.52 -24.01 -31.73
CA LYS A 290 19.09 -23.73 -31.52
C LYS A 290 18.18 -24.74 -32.25
N PRO A 291 17.18 -25.31 -31.58
CA PRO A 291 16.01 -25.87 -32.24
C PRO A 291 14.99 -24.77 -32.57
N THR A 292 14.40 -24.91 -33.75
CA THR A 292 13.35 -24.06 -34.34
C THR A 292 12.09 -24.03 -33.46
N PRO A 293 11.46 -22.86 -33.21
CA PRO A 293 10.25 -22.78 -32.41
C PRO A 293 9.02 -23.33 -33.16
N ALA A 294 8.25 -24.16 -32.47
CA ALA A 294 6.94 -24.62 -32.89
C ALA A 294 5.91 -23.46 -32.94
N LYS A 295 4.99 -23.58 -33.89
CA LYS A 295 3.99 -22.61 -34.32
C LYS A 295 2.91 -22.36 -33.24
N PRO A 296 2.62 -21.10 -32.84
CA PRO A 296 1.48 -20.81 -31.98
C PRO A 296 0.17 -20.76 -32.80
N THR A 297 -0.86 -21.38 -32.23
CA THR A 297 -2.25 -21.37 -32.69
C THR A 297 -2.88 -19.98 -32.59
N HIS A 298 -3.71 -19.68 -33.59
CA HIS A 298 -4.25 -18.37 -33.92
C HIS A 298 -5.12 -17.74 -32.82
N GLY A 299 -4.72 -16.54 -32.36
CA GLY A 299 -5.60 -15.49 -31.88
C GLY A 299 -5.49 -14.29 -32.82
N SER A 300 -6.61 -13.77 -33.30
CA SER A 300 -6.69 -12.74 -34.35
C SER A 300 -5.87 -11.48 -34.02
N VAL A 301 -4.75 -11.29 -34.72
CA VAL A 301 -3.98 -10.05 -34.73
C VAL A 301 -4.48 -9.20 -35.88
N SER A 302 -5.01 -8.01 -35.57
CA SER A 302 -5.31 -6.99 -36.57
C SER A 302 -4.26 -5.86 -36.52
N SER A 303 -3.92 -5.40 -37.73
CA SER A 303 -3.23 -4.18 -38.13
C SER A 303 -1.70 -4.20 -38.26
N SER A 304 -1.27 -3.95 -39.49
CA SER A 304 0.08 -3.61 -39.97
C SER A 304 0.51 -2.18 -39.60
N GLY A 305 0.03 -1.67 -38.46
CA GLY A 305 0.27 -0.29 -38.03
C GLY A 305 1.50 -0.13 -37.12
N PRO A 306 1.97 1.12 -36.93
CA PRO A 306 3.07 1.43 -36.00
C PRO A 306 2.73 1.15 -34.52
N ILE A 307 1.47 0.87 -34.23
CA ILE A 307 0.95 0.55 -32.90
C ILE A 307 0.30 -0.82 -32.96
N VAL A 308 0.77 -1.75 -32.12
CA VAL A 308 0.19 -3.10 -32.02
C VAL A 308 -0.53 -3.23 -30.69
N MET A 309 -1.77 -3.72 -30.74
CA MET A 309 -2.56 -4.04 -29.55
C MET A 309 -2.70 -5.54 -29.39
N GLN A 310 -2.47 -6.02 -28.17
CA GLN A 310 -2.69 -7.41 -27.80
C GLN A 310 -3.71 -7.48 -26.67
N HIS A 311 -4.78 -8.22 -26.90
CA HIS A 311 -5.87 -8.38 -25.93
C HIS A 311 -5.77 -9.73 -25.25
N LYS A 312 -5.92 -9.74 -23.93
CA LYS A 312 -5.90 -10.94 -23.11
C LYS A 312 -7.02 -10.90 -22.08
N ARG A 313 -7.89 -11.90 -22.10
CA ARG A 313 -8.76 -12.18 -20.96
C ARG A 313 -7.91 -12.74 -19.82
N THR A 314 -7.88 -12.06 -18.68
CA THR A 314 -6.99 -12.45 -17.57
C THR A 314 -7.71 -13.23 -16.48
N THR A 315 -8.95 -12.88 -16.18
CA THR A 315 -9.75 -13.56 -15.14
C THR A 315 -11.24 -13.34 -15.38
N SER A 316 -12.07 -14.15 -14.73
CA SER A 316 -13.53 -14.05 -14.70
C SER A 316 -14.07 -14.41 -13.32
N TRP A 317 -15.14 -13.77 -12.89
CA TRP A 317 -15.81 -14.07 -11.63
C TRP A 317 -17.32 -13.85 -11.74
N VAL A 318 -18.08 -14.44 -10.83
CA VAL A 318 -19.53 -14.25 -10.73
C VAL A 318 -19.81 -13.27 -9.59
N HIS A 319 -20.63 -12.26 -9.86
CA HIS A 319 -21.14 -11.31 -8.86
C HIS A 319 -22.63 -11.09 -9.13
N GLU A 320 -23.46 -11.31 -8.11
CA GLU A 320 -24.93 -11.19 -8.20
C GLU A 320 -25.54 -11.98 -9.37
N GLY A 321 -25.07 -13.21 -9.57
CA GLY A 321 -25.57 -14.09 -10.65
C GLY A 321 -25.11 -13.70 -12.06
N ARG A 322 -24.31 -12.65 -12.22
CA ARG A 322 -23.73 -12.23 -13.52
C ARG A 322 -22.24 -12.54 -13.57
N THR A 323 -21.77 -13.06 -14.70
CA THR A 323 -20.34 -13.31 -14.91
C THR A 323 -19.67 -12.05 -15.46
N TYR A 324 -18.62 -11.59 -14.78
CA TYR A 324 -17.77 -10.49 -15.19
C TYR A 324 -16.43 -11.03 -15.69
N TYR A 325 -15.85 -10.32 -16.67
CA TYR A 325 -14.56 -10.64 -17.24
C TYR A 325 -13.62 -9.45 -17.11
N ARG A 326 -12.36 -9.70 -16.75
CA ARG A 326 -11.28 -8.73 -16.82
C ARG A 326 -10.47 -8.95 -18.09
N TYR A 327 -10.36 -7.91 -18.90
CA TYR A 327 -9.55 -7.89 -20.11
C TYR A 327 -8.39 -6.92 -19.94
N SER A 328 -7.17 -7.42 -20.15
CA SER A 328 -5.96 -6.61 -20.30
C SER A 328 -5.70 -6.35 -21.78
N THR A 329 -5.38 -5.11 -22.11
CA THR A 329 -4.93 -4.72 -23.44
C THR A 329 -3.56 -4.07 -23.33
N THR A 330 -2.57 -4.67 -23.99
CA THR A 330 -1.22 -4.11 -24.11
C THR A 330 -1.09 -3.42 -25.47
N LEU A 331 -0.83 -2.12 -25.45
CA LEU A 331 -0.55 -1.29 -26.61
C LEU A 331 0.96 -1.08 -26.69
N THR A 332 1.57 -1.46 -27.81
CA THR A 332 3.02 -1.36 -28.03
C THR A 332 3.32 -0.43 -29.18
N ASN A 333 4.18 0.57 -28.96
CA ASN A 333 4.72 1.40 -30.02
C ASN A 333 5.82 0.62 -30.75
N LYS A 334 5.53 0.09 -31.93
CA LYS A 334 6.49 -0.60 -32.80
C LYS A 334 7.15 0.32 -33.84
N SER A 335 6.83 1.61 -33.83
CA SER A 335 7.54 2.57 -34.67
C SER A 335 8.95 2.84 -34.14
N THR A 336 9.77 3.47 -34.97
CA THR A 336 11.11 3.98 -34.58
C THR A 336 11.03 5.34 -33.86
N LYS A 337 9.83 5.92 -33.73
CA LYS A 337 9.59 7.28 -33.27
C LYS A 337 8.83 7.31 -31.94
N THR A 338 8.88 8.44 -31.24
CA THR A 338 8.13 8.58 -29.99
C THR A 338 6.67 8.90 -30.28
N LEU A 339 5.76 8.12 -29.71
CA LEU A 339 4.32 8.28 -29.84
C LEU A 339 3.80 9.33 -28.86
N LYS A 340 3.05 10.32 -29.35
CA LYS A 340 2.34 11.34 -28.57
C LYS A 340 0.88 11.47 -28.99
N ASP A 341 0.10 12.18 -28.19
CA ASP A 341 -1.29 12.57 -28.49
C ASP A 341 -2.19 11.39 -28.89
N LEU A 342 -1.92 10.21 -28.29
CA LEU A 342 -2.66 9.00 -28.57
C LEU A 342 -4.13 9.19 -28.22
N LYS A 343 -5.01 8.92 -29.18
CA LYS A 343 -6.46 8.80 -28.99
C LYS A 343 -6.92 7.41 -29.41
N LEU A 344 -7.70 6.79 -28.53
CA LEU A 344 -8.32 5.49 -28.68
C LEU A 344 -9.85 5.67 -28.64
N THR A 345 -10.54 4.88 -29.45
CA THR A 345 -11.99 4.69 -29.35
C THR A 345 -12.25 3.30 -28.80
N ILE A 346 -13.15 3.21 -27.82
CA ILE A 346 -13.52 1.95 -27.18
C ILE A 346 -15.03 1.78 -27.28
N ASN A 347 -15.45 0.84 -28.12
CA ASN A 347 -16.86 0.53 -28.37
C ASN A 347 -17.29 -0.73 -27.63
N LYS A 348 -18.57 -0.81 -27.27
CA LYS A 348 -19.16 -1.92 -26.49
C LYS A 348 -18.49 -2.14 -25.13
N LEU A 349 -18.05 -1.05 -24.50
CA LEU A 349 -17.58 -1.06 -23.12
C LEU A 349 -18.78 -0.78 -22.20
N TYR A 350 -19.07 -1.71 -21.28
CA TYR A 350 -20.24 -1.67 -20.39
C TYR A 350 -19.83 -1.69 -18.92
N GLY A 351 -18.61 -1.27 -18.62
CA GLY A 351 -18.07 -1.29 -17.27
C GLY A 351 -16.80 -0.46 -17.16
N PRO A 352 -16.15 -0.47 -15.98
CA PRO A 352 -15.05 0.42 -15.70
C PRO A 352 -13.79 0.07 -16.51
N ILE A 353 -13.02 1.11 -16.83
CA ILE A 353 -11.73 1.04 -17.51
C ILE A 353 -10.67 1.78 -16.69
N TYR A 354 -9.46 1.23 -16.66
CA TYR A 354 -8.33 1.67 -15.86
C TYR A 354 -7.08 1.72 -16.73
N GLY A 355 -6.18 2.67 -16.45
CA GLY A 355 -4.90 2.84 -17.18
C GLY A 355 -4.98 3.76 -18.39
N LEU A 356 -6.10 4.45 -18.62
CA LEU A 356 -6.28 5.48 -19.64
C LEU A 356 -7.01 6.70 -19.06
N THR A 357 -6.83 7.87 -19.67
CA THR A 357 -7.61 9.08 -19.35
C THR A 357 -8.68 9.30 -20.41
N LYS A 358 -9.93 9.55 -19.98
CA LYS A 358 -11.06 9.80 -20.88
C LYS A 358 -11.12 11.29 -21.29
N PHE A 359 -11.24 11.55 -22.59
CA PHE A 359 -11.40 12.88 -23.19
C PHE A 359 -12.62 12.87 -24.12
N GLY A 360 -13.77 13.35 -23.63
CA GLY A 360 -15.04 13.27 -24.34
C GLY A 360 -15.40 11.81 -24.67
N ASN A 361 -15.50 11.50 -25.97
CA ASN A 361 -15.79 10.15 -26.48
C ASN A 361 -14.52 9.32 -26.82
N SER A 362 -13.34 9.81 -26.44
CA SER A 362 -12.06 9.15 -26.71
C SER A 362 -11.28 8.90 -25.42
N TYR A 363 -10.26 8.05 -25.52
CA TYR A 363 -9.34 7.73 -24.43
C TYR A 363 -7.91 7.98 -24.86
N GLY A 364 -7.09 8.57 -24.00
CA GLY A 364 -5.68 8.80 -24.26
C GLY A 364 -4.79 8.20 -23.19
N PHE A 365 -3.52 8.57 -23.23
CA PHE A 365 -2.57 8.22 -22.18
C PHE A 365 -3.12 8.58 -20.79
N PRO A 366 -2.78 7.81 -19.73
CA PRO A 366 -3.06 8.25 -18.38
C PRO A 366 -2.33 9.57 -18.09
N SER A 367 -2.88 10.39 -17.21
CA SER A 367 -2.41 11.78 -16.96
C SER A 367 -0.93 11.93 -16.60
N TRP A 368 -0.29 10.86 -16.09
CA TRP A 368 1.14 10.82 -15.76
C TRP A 368 2.06 10.38 -16.91
N ILE A 369 1.52 9.94 -18.06
CA ILE A 369 2.29 9.54 -19.25
C ILE A 369 2.02 10.55 -20.36
N LYS A 370 3.07 11.26 -20.79
CA LYS A 370 2.97 12.26 -21.88
C LYS A 370 3.32 11.72 -23.26
N SER A 371 3.99 10.58 -23.33
CA SER A 371 4.46 9.97 -24.57
C SER A 371 4.88 8.51 -24.36
N LEU A 372 4.88 7.71 -25.42
CA LEU A 372 5.32 6.32 -25.41
C LEU A 372 6.52 6.13 -26.37
N PRO A 373 7.75 5.93 -25.86
CA PRO A 373 8.95 5.74 -26.71
C PRO A 373 8.87 4.50 -27.60
N ALA A 374 9.73 4.45 -28.62
CA ALA A 374 9.87 3.31 -29.51
C ALA A 374 10.15 2.00 -28.73
N GLY A 375 9.46 0.93 -29.07
CA GLY A 375 9.57 -0.38 -28.43
C GLY A 375 8.96 -0.49 -27.03
N LYS A 376 8.38 0.59 -26.48
CA LYS A 376 7.71 0.57 -25.17
C LYS A 376 6.22 0.26 -25.30
N SER A 377 5.66 -0.25 -24.20
CA SER A 377 4.27 -0.65 -24.12
C SER A 377 3.54 0.05 -22.98
N LEU A 378 2.24 0.28 -23.19
CA LEU A 378 1.27 0.76 -22.22
C LEU A 378 0.24 -0.36 -22.03
N GLU A 379 -0.05 -0.73 -20.79
CA GLU A 379 -1.14 -1.65 -20.48
C GLU A 379 -2.32 -0.89 -19.88
N PHE A 380 -3.52 -1.23 -20.33
CA PHE A 380 -4.77 -0.78 -19.72
C PHE A 380 -5.75 -1.94 -19.60
N VAL A 381 -6.72 -1.80 -18.70
CA VAL A 381 -7.59 -2.90 -18.29
C VAL A 381 -9.03 -2.43 -18.24
N TYR A 382 -9.96 -3.27 -18.67
CA TYR A 382 -11.38 -3.02 -18.47
C TYR A 382 -12.11 -4.27 -17.96
N ILE A 383 -13.20 -4.03 -17.25
CA ILE A 383 -14.04 -5.06 -16.63
C ILE A 383 -15.47 -4.85 -17.12
N HIS A 384 -16.09 -5.87 -17.68
CA HIS A 384 -17.50 -5.83 -18.07
C HIS A 384 -18.09 -7.25 -18.24
N PRO A 385 -19.42 -7.42 -18.20
CA PRO A 385 -20.08 -8.73 -18.26
C PRO A 385 -20.30 -9.22 -19.70
N SER A 386 -19.39 -8.91 -20.63
CA SER A 386 -19.56 -9.21 -22.07
C SER A 386 -18.28 -9.73 -22.71
N THR A 387 -18.36 -10.07 -24.00
CA THR A 387 -17.20 -10.32 -24.88
C THR A 387 -16.30 -9.08 -24.96
N PRO A 388 -14.99 -9.22 -25.27
CA PRO A 388 -14.05 -8.09 -25.27
C PRO A 388 -14.59 -6.84 -25.98
N ALA A 389 -14.41 -5.67 -25.35
CA ALA A 389 -14.71 -4.38 -25.96
C ALA A 389 -13.83 -4.16 -27.20
N ARG A 390 -14.37 -3.46 -28.20
CA ARG A 390 -13.65 -3.15 -29.44
C ARG A 390 -12.82 -1.90 -29.24
N VAL A 391 -11.49 -2.07 -29.15
CA VAL A 391 -10.53 -0.99 -29.02
C VAL A 391 -9.92 -0.70 -30.39
N SER A 392 -9.92 0.57 -30.80
CA SER A 392 -9.26 1.03 -32.02
C SER A 392 -8.46 2.31 -31.76
N VAL A 393 -7.35 2.48 -32.48
CA VAL A 393 -6.59 3.73 -32.48
C VAL A 393 -7.28 4.73 -33.41
N SER A 394 -7.64 5.90 -32.89
CA SER A 394 -8.34 6.96 -33.62
C SER A 394 -7.36 7.96 -34.23
N SER A 395 -6.36 8.40 -33.45
CA SER A 395 -5.30 9.29 -33.92
C SER A 395 -4.07 9.23 -33.02
N TYR A 396 -2.93 9.67 -33.53
CA TYR A 396 -1.67 9.82 -32.78
C TYR A 396 -0.67 10.68 -33.56
N THR A 397 0.37 11.13 -32.87
CA THR A 397 1.52 11.84 -33.45
C THR A 397 2.79 10.99 -33.27
N LEU A 398 3.62 10.87 -34.32
CA LEU A 398 4.96 10.28 -34.25
C LEU A 398 6.02 11.35 -34.46
N LEU A 399 6.86 11.56 -33.44
CA LEU A 399 7.97 12.50 -33.48
C LEU A 399 9.29 11.78 -33.76
#